data_AF-A0A9P9CHZ2-F1
#
_entry.id   AF-A0A9P9CHZ2-F1
#
_cell.length_a   1.000
_cell.length_b   1.000
_cell.length_c   1.000
_cell.angle_alpha   90.00
_cell.angle_beta   90.00
_cell.angle_gamma   90.00
#
_symmetry.space_group_name_H-M   'P 1'
#
loop_
_entity.id
_entity.type
_entity.pdbx_description
1 polymer ?
#
loop_
_entity_poly.entity_id
_entity_poly.type
_entity_poly.pdbx_seq_one_letter_code
_entity_poly.pdbx_strand_id
1 'polypeptide(L)'
;FAHGAKNILALVREKSPGAKVYFYETWARPDKVYLDGASYRGEGLQAMQTDLHDSYLRVASLSKAVGLVLVGQSFLKAIEDGVAVVSPYNEVEDGKVDLWAHDHFHASKYGSYLSACTFFAAITGEDPSAIANGDGSPAASLGVEQEVATRL
;
A
#
# COMPACT_ATOMS: atom_id res chain seq x y z
N PHE A 1 11.79 14.72 0.49
CA PHE A 1 10.84 14.09 -0.45
C PHE A 1 10.47 15.01 -1.63
N ALA A 2 9.74 16.12 -1.41
CA ALA A 2 9.19 16.96 -2.50
C ALA A 2 10.20 17.44 -3.57
N HIS A 3 11.38 17.90 -3.16
CA HIS A 3 12.41 18.36 -4.10
C HIS A 3 12.89 17.25 -5.04
N GLY A 4 13.16 16.05 -4.50
CA GLY A 4 13.58 14.89 -5.29
C GLY A 4 12.50 14.43 -6.27
N ALA A 5 11.24 14.36 -5.80
CA ALA A 5 10.10 14.02 -6.66
C ALA A 5 9.96 15.00 -7.84
N LYS A 6 10.03 16.31 -7.58
CA LYS A 6 9.98 17.34 -8.63
C LYS A 6 11.07 17.14 -9.69
N ASN A 7 12.31 16.87 -9.26
CA ASN A 7 13.44 16.71 -10.18
C ASN A 7 13.29 15.45 -11.05
N ILE A 8 12.88 14.32 -10.48
CA ILE A 8 12.63 13.09 -11.25
C ILE A 8 11.49 13.29 -12.25
N LEU A 9 10.39 13.94 -11.84
CA LEU A 9 9.27 14.20 -12.75
C LEU A 9 9.64 15.14 -13.90
N ALA A 10 10.53 16.11 -13.67
CA ALA A 10 11.05 16.95 -14.74
C ALA A 10 11.81 16.13 -15.79
N LEU A 11 12.69 15.21 -15.35
CA LEU A 11 13.44 14.32 -16.24
C LEU A 11 12.50 13.38 -17.03
N VAL A 12 11.49 12.81 -16.38
CA VAL A 12 10.49 11.95 -17.05
C VAL A 12 9.75 12.72 -18.14
N ARG A 13 9.26 13.93 -17.82
CA ARG A 13 8.48 14.75 -18.76
C ARG A 13 9.30 15.31 -19.90
N GLU A 14 10.59 15.54 -19.68
CA GLU A 14 11.51 15.94 -20.75
C GLU A 14 11.59 14.85 -21.84
N LYS A 15 11.64 13.57 -21.44
CA LYS A 15 11.75 12.45 -22.38
C LYS A 15 10.41 11.90 -22.86
N SER A 16 9.36 12.01 -22.04
CA SER A 16 8.01 11.54 -22.36
C SER A 16 6.97 12.54 -21.84
N PRO A 17 6.69 13.62 -22.61
CA PRO A 17 5.73 14.64 -22.20
C PRO A 17 4.31 14.10 -21.94
N GLY A 18 3.95 12.99 -22.60
CA GLY A 18 2.66 12.32 -22.45
C GLY A 18 2.59 11.27 -21.34
N ALA A 19 3.67 11.06 -20.58
CA ALA A 19 3.67 10.06 -19.51
C ALA A 19 2.66 10.41 -18.41
N LYS A 20 1.76 9.48 -18.12
CA LYS A 20 0.89 9.53 -16.94
C LYS A 20 1.72 9.13 -15.72
N VAL A 21 1.87 10.04 -14.78
CA VAL A 21 2.64 9.80 -13.55
C VAL A 21 1.69 9.64 -12.37
N TYR A 22 1.82 8.54 -11.65
CA TYR A 22 1.14 8.28 -10.39
C TYR A 22 2.18 8.22 -9.26
N PHE A 23 1.80 8.68 -8.07
CA PHE A 23 2.63 8.44 -6.88
C PHE A 23 2.14 7.21 -6.14
N TYR A 24 3.05 6.30 -5.85
CA TYR A 24 2.80 5.13 -5.02
C TYR A 24 2.91 5.52 -3.55
N GLU A 25 1.76 5.72 -2.89
CA GLU A 25 1.69 5.94 -1.45
C GLU A 25 1.91 4.62 -0.72
N THR A 26 3.01 4.55 0.02
CA THR A 26 3.40 3.37 0.81
C THR A 26 2.63 3.30 2.13
N TRP A 27 2.85 2.22 2.88
CA TRP A 27 2.22 1.95 4.17
C TRP A 27 3.00 2.48 5.38
N ALA A 28 2.26 2.70 6.46
CA ALA A 28 2.81 2.92 7.80
C ALA A 28 3.72 1.77 8.22
N ARG A 29 4.80 2.10 8.91
CA ARG A 29 5.89 1.20 9.25
C ARG A 29 5.73 0.65 10.67
N PRO A 30 5.54 -0.66 10.87
CA PRO A 30 5.39 -1.26 12.18
C PRO A 30 6.55 -0.97 13.14
N ASP A 31 7.79 -1.00 12.66
CA ASP A 31 8.99 -0.66 13.46
C ASP A 31 9.02 0.81 13.89
N LYS A 32 8.34 1.70 13.18
CA LYS A 32 8.22 3.12 13.54
C LYS A 32 7.11 3.39 14.55
N VAL A 33 6.22 2.43 14.76
CA VAL A 33 5.03 2.56 15.60
C VAL A 33 5.12 1.71 16.88
N TYR A 34 5.63 0.48 16.79
CA TYR A 34 5.56 -0.49 17.88
C TYR A 34 6.84 -0.63 18.69
N LEU A 35 8.01 -0.41 18.08
CA LEU A 35 9.29 -0.58 18.78
C LEU A 35 9.61 0.59 19.70
N ASP A 36 10.35 0.30 20.77
CA ASP A 36 10.76 1.33 21.73
C ASP A 36 11.71 2.36 21.11
N GLY A 37 11.52 3.63 21.46
CA GLY A 37 12.27 4.76 20.90
C GLY A 37 11.90 5.12 19.46
N ALA A 38 10.88 4.49 18.88
CA ALA A 38 10.42 4.80 17.54
C ALA A 38 9.67 6.14 17.45
N SER A 39 9.70 6.77 16.27
CA SER A 39 9.20 8.14 16.08
C SER A 39 7.69 8.29 16.18
N TYR A 40 6.91 7.23 15.94
CA TYR A 40 5.44 7.20 16.06
C TYR A 40 5.00 6.33 17.24
N ARG A 41 5.88 6.09 18.21
CA ARG A 41 5.58 5.23 19.36
C ARG A 41 4.41 5.79 20.16
N GLY A 42 3.34 5.02 20.27
CA GLY A 42 2.12 5.40 20.99
C GLY A 42 1.10 6.18 20.17
N GLU A 43 1.42 6.58 18.94
CA GLU A 43 0.50 7.30 18.04
C GLU A 43 -0.30 6.34 17.14
N GLY A 44 0.28 5.20 16.80
CA GLY A 44 -0.38 4.14 16.02
C GLY A 44 -0.16 4.24 14.50
N LEU A 45 -0.58 3.20 13.78
CA LEU A 45 -0.47 3.12 12.32
C LEU A 45 -1.28 4.23 11.62
N GLN A 46 -2.44 4.59 12.17
CA GLN A 46 -3.31 5.64 11.61
C GLN A 46 -2.57 6.97 11.48
N ALA A 47 -1.94 7.43 12.56
CA ALA A 47 -1.24 8.71 12.60
C ALA A 47 -0.10 8.75 11.57
N MET A 48 0.70 7.69 11.52
CA MET A 48 1.77 7.57 10.53
C MET A 48 1.23 7.51 9.09
N GLN A 49 0.12 6.79 8.84
CA GLN A 49 -0.47 6.72 7.50
C GLN A 49 -1.06 8.07 7.07
N THR A 50 -1.67 8.83 7.98
CA THR A 50 -2.13 10.19 7.71
C THR A 50 -0.98 11.10 7.31
N ASP A 51 0.13 11.09 8.04
CA ASP A 51 1.32 11.89 7.71
C ASP A 51 1.93 11.53 6.34
N LEU A 52 1.97 10.22 6.03
CA LEU A 52 2.38 9.73 4.72
C LEU A 52 1.43 10.26 3.64
N HIS A 53 0.13 10.05 3.81
CA HIS A 53 -0.90 10.47 2.87
C HIS A 53 -0.82 11.97 2.55
N ASP A 54 -0.76 12.82 3.56
CA ASP A 54 -0.67 14.27 3.41
C ASP A 54 0.60 14.69 2.67
N SER A 55 1.72 13.99 2.93
CA SER A 55 2.98 14.22 2.24
C SER A 55 2.92 13.83 0.76
N TYR A 56 2.33 12.68 0.44
CA TYR A 56 2.14 12.20 -0.92
C TYR A 56 1.17 13.09 -1.71
N LEU A 57 0.02 13.43 -1.12
CA LEU A 57 -0.99 14.30 -1.73
C LEU A 57 -0.44 15.70 -2.05
N ARG A 58 0.32 16.29 -1.12
CA ARG A 58 0.98 17.58 -1.33
C ARG A 58 1.92 17.53 -2.54
N VAL A 59 2.77 16.50 -2.63
CA VAL A 59 3.76 16.37 -3.71
C VAL A 59 3.10 16.04 -5.05
N ALA A 60 2.08 15.19 -5.05
CA ALA A 60 1.29 14.89 -6.25
C ALA A 60 0.64 16.16 -6.82
N SER A 61 0.06 17.00 -5.95
CA SER A 61 -0.55 18.28 -6.31
C SER A 61 0.47 19.25 -6.90
N LEU A 62 1.59 19.48 -6.20
CA LEU A 62 2.66 20.38 -6.66
C LEU A 62 3.28 19.92 -7.98
N SER A 63 3.30 18.60 -8.22
CA SER A 63 3.92 18.03 -9.41
C SER A 63 2.95 17.78 -10.55
N LYS A 64 1.65 18.06 -10.40
CA LYS A 64 0.61 17.74 -11.40
C LYS A 64 0.63 16.26 -11.81
N ALA A 65 0.74 15.36 -10.83
CA ALA A 65 0.57 13.93 -11.09
C ALA A 65 -0.87 13.64 -11.54
N VAL A 66 -1.06 12.50 -12.21
CA VAL A 66 -2.39 12.01 -12.57
C VAL A 66 -3.16 11.59 -11.32
N GLY A 67 -2.47 11.00 -10.33
CA GLY A 67 -3.09 10.62 -9.07
C GLY A 67 -2.13 9.92 -8.11
N LEU A 68 -2.72 9.34 -7.07
CA LEU A 68 -2.06 8.50 -6.07
C LEU A 68 -2.52 7.05 -6.27
N VAL A 69 -1.62 6.10 -5.97
CA VAL A 69 -1.97 4.71 -5.71
C VAL A 69 -1.89 4.51 -4.20
N LEU A 70 -3.05 4.44 -3.55
CA LEU A 70 -3.22 4.57 -2.10
C LEU A 70 -2.99 3.26 -1.33
N VAL A 71 -1.88 2.56 -1.58
CA VAL A 71 -1.65 1.22 -1.00
C VAL A 71 -1.60 1.26 0.53
N GLY A 72 -0.98 2.28 1.11
CA GLY A 72 -0.96 2.41 2.56
C GLY A 72 -2.35 2.60 3.19
N GLN A 73 -3.26 3.30 2.51
CA GLN A 73 -4.66 3.37 2.95
C GLN A 73 -5.37 2.03 2.78
N SER A 74 -5.09 1.28 1.71
CA SER A 74 -5.63 -0.08 1.55
C SER A 74 -5.16 -1.01 2.67
N PHE A 75 -3.89 -0.92 3.08
CA PHE A 75 -3.36 -1.67 4.23
C PHE A 75 -4.13 -1.32 5.50
N LEU A 76 -4.30 -0.02 5.77
CA LEU A 76 -5.01 0.44 6.96
C LEU A 76 -6.47 -0.03 6.96
N LYS A 77 -7.14 0.04 5.80
CA LYS A 77 -8.51 -0.43 5.64
C LYS A 77 -8.66 -1.92 5.90
N ALA A 78 -7.73 -2.74 5.39
CA ALA A 78 -7.72 -4.19 5.66
C ALA A 78 -7.54 -4.52 7.15
N ILE A 79 -6.80 -3.67 7.89
CA ILE A 79 -6.65 -3.79 9.35
C ILE A 79 -7.95 -3.38 10.07
N GLU A 80 -8.53 -2.24 9.68
CA GLU A 80 -9.79 -1.72 10.23
C GLU A 80 -10.97 -2.68 10.02
N ASP A 81 -11.01 -3.36 8.87
CA ASP A 81 -12.01 -4.38 8.54
C ASP A 81 -11.75 -5.73 9.21
N GLY A 82 -10.65 -5.88 9.95
CA GLY A 82 -10.27 -7.12 10.62
C GLY A 82 -9.82 -8.23 9.67
N VAL A 83 -9.47 -7.92 8.43
CA VAL A 83 -8.88 -8.86 7.47
C VAL A 83 -7.39 -9.09 7.79
N ALA A 84 -6.69 -8.04 8.17
CA ALA A 84 -5.29 -8.07 8.53
C ALA A 84 -5.05 -7.90 10.03
N VAL A 85 -3.92 -8.42 10.52
CA VAL A 85 -3.47 -8.19 11.89
C VAL A 85 -3.07 -6.74 12.10
N VAL A 86 -3.31 -6.22 13.31
CA VAL A 86 -2.92 -4.84 13.66
C VAL A 86 -1.41 -4.67 13.78
N SER A 87 -0.66 -5.74 14.05
CA SER A 87 0.79 -5.68 14.24
C SER A 87 1.44 -7.00 13.80
N PRO A 88 2.52 -6.95 13.02
CA PRO A 88 3.24 -8.17 12.61
C PRO A 88 4.14 -8.74 13.71
N TYR A 89 4.22 -8.07 14.87
CA TYR A 89 4.94 -8.56 16.06
C TYR A 89 4.08 -9.47 16.95
N ASN A 90 2.79 -9.57 16.66
CA ASN A 90 1.86 -10.44 17.34
C ASN A 90 1.73 -11.77 16.59
N GLU A 91 1.19 -12.78 17.26
CA GLU A 91 0.72 -13.99 16.58
C GLU A 91 -0.40 -13.63 15.58
N VAL A 92 -0.41 -14.31 14.44
CA VAL A 92 -1.46 -14.12 13.44
C VAL A 92 -2.73 -14.79 13.93
N GLU A 93 -3.74 -13.98 14.22
CA GLU A 93 -5.06 -14.44 14.67
C GLU A 93 -5.75 -15.30 13.58
N ASP A 94 -6.53 -16.30 14.02
CA ASP A 94 -7.29 -17.18 13.12
C ASP A 94 -8.12 -16.39 12.11
N GLY A 95 -7.97 -16.74 10.83
CA GLY A 95 -8.70 -16.10 9.72
C GLY A 95 -8.21 -14.71 9.32
N LYS A 96 -7.13 -14.19 9.93
CA LYS A 96 -6.46 -12.95 9.51
C LYS A 96 -5.18 -13.23 8.73
N VAL A 97 -4.67 -12.19 8.09
CA VAL A 97 -3.39 -12.22 7.38
C VAL A 97 -2.41 -11.18 7.91
N ASP A 98 -1.12 -11.46 7.77
CA ASP A 98 -0.08 -10.46 7.95
C ASP A 98 0.24 -9.80 6.61
N LEU A 99 0.06 -8.48 6.52
CA LEU A 99 0.38 -7.70 5.32
C LEU A 99 1.89 -7.43 5.19
N TRP A 100 2.65 -7.63 6.26
CA TRP A 100 4.10 -7.46 6.28
C TRP A 100 4.82 -8.81 6.20
N ALA A 101 5.98 -8.81 5.56
CA ALA A 101 6.85 -9.95 5.46
C ALA A 101 7.55 -10.22 6.81
N HIS A 102 8.36 -11.28 6.84
CA HIS A 102 9.11 -11.72 8.02
C HIS A 102 10.05 -10.66 8.62
N ASP A 103 10.38 -9.59 7.87
CA ASP A 103 11.20 -8.48 8.34
C ASP A 103 10.37 -7.31 8.91
N HIS A 104 9.05 -7.46 8.96
CA HIS A 104 8.08 -6.47 9.46
C HIS A 104 8.17 -5.10 8.74
N PHE A 105 8.76 -5.10 7.54
CA PHE A 105 8.98 -3.92 6.71
C PHE A 105 8.28 -4.10 5.37
N HIS A 106 8.70 -5.11 4.62
CA HIS A 106 8.26 -5.31 3.24
C HIS A 106 6.86 -5.91 3.22
N ALA A 107 6.18 -5.77 2.09
CA ALA A 107 4.88 -6.42 1.91
C ALA A 107 5.06 -7.95 1.88
N SER A 108 4.17 -8.67 2.56
CA SER A 108 4.03 -10.13 2.41
C SER A 108 3.42 -10.47 1.04
N LYS A 109 3.14 -11.75 0.78
CA LYS A 109 2.32 -12.15 -0.38
C LYS A 109 0.93 -11.48 -0.36
N TYR A 110 0.33 -11.33 0.82
CA TYR A 110 -0.98 -10.71 1.00
C TYR A 110 -0.90 -9.20 0.78
N GLY A 111 0.10 -8.54 1.37
CA GLY A 111 0.35 -7.12 1.14
C GLY A 111 0.67 -6.81 -0.32
N SER A 112 1.38 -7.71 -1.00
CA SER A 112 1.72 -7.57 -2.43
C SER A 112 0.49 -7.74 -3.32
N TYR A 113 -0.40 -8.69 -3.01
CA TYR A 113 -1.68 -8.85 -3.71
C TYR A 113 -2.57 -7.61 -3.54
N LEU A 114 -2.75 -7.13 -2.31
CA LEU A 114 -3.52 -5.91 -2.03
C LEU A 114 -2.93 -4.67 -2.71
N SER A 115 -1.60 -4.57 -2.76
CA SER A 115 -0.91 -3.53 -3.51
C SER A 115 -1.28 -3.60 -4.99
N ALA A 116 -1.22 -4.79 -5.60
CA ALA A 116 -1.57 -4.99 -7.01
C ALA A 116 -3.03 -4.64 -7.31
N CYS A 117 -3.98 -5.03 -6.44
CA CYS A 117 -5.39 -4.62 -6.54
C CYS A 117 -5.55 -3.09 -6.52
N THR A 118 -4.84 -2.41 -5.61
CA THR A 118 -4.87 -0.95 -5.52
C THR A 118 -4.27 -0.29 -6.76
N PHE A 119 -3.18 -0.83 -7.30
CA PHE A 119 -2.60 -0.38 -8.58
C PHE A 119 -3.55 -0.58 -9.75
N PHE A 120 -4.20 -1.75 -9.83
CA PHE A 120 -5.18 -2.06 -10.86
C PHE A 120 -6.28 -1.00 -10.86
N ALA A 121 -6.95 -0.80 -9.73
CA ALA A 121 -8.03 0.18 -9.60
C ALA A 121 -7.58 1.61 -9.98
N ALA A 122 -6.40 2.04 -9.53
CA ALA A 122 -5.89 3.38 -9.82
C ALA A 122 -5.52 3.60 -11.31
N ILE A 123 -5.04 2.55 -11.99
CA ILE A 123 -4.58 2.63 -13.39
C ILE A 123 -5.74 2.44 -14.37
N THR A 124 -6.61 1.46 -14.11
CA THR A 124 -7.70 1.08 -15.01
C THR A 124 -8.99 1.85 -14.73
N GLY A 125 -9.22 2.26 -13.47
CA GLY A 125 -10.50 2.80 -13.02
C GLY A 125 -11.55 1.72 -12.77
N GLU A 126 -11.17 0.44 -12.86
CA GLU A 126 -12.07 -0.71 -12.67
C GLU A 126 -12.08 -1.19 -11.21
N ASP A 127 -13.16 -1.85 -10.82
CA ASP A 127 -13.28 -2.50 -9.52
C ASP A 127 -12.27 -3.66 -9.41
N PRO A 128 -11.38 -3.70 -8.39
CA PRO A 128 -10.39 -4.76 -8.25
C PRO A 128 -10.99 -6.14 -7.99
N SER A 129 -12.26 -6.25 -7.57
CA SER A 129 -12.98 -7.53 -7.48
C SER A 129 -13.19 -8.21 -8.83
N ALA A 130 -12.97 -7.49 -9.95
CA ALA A 130 -12.94 -8.07 -11.29
C ALA A 130 -11.68 -8.92 -11.56
N ILE A 131 -10.65 -8.82 -10.72
CA ILE A 131 -9.45 -9.66 -10.83
C ILE A 131 -9.83 -11.10 -10.46
N ALA A 132 -9.66 -12.03 -11.40
CA ALA A 132 -9.85 -13.45 -11.11
C ALA A 132 -9.00 -13.85 -9.90
N ASN A 133 -9.57 -14.65 -8.99
CA ASN A 133 -8.93 -14.99 -7.70
C ASN A 133 -8.96 -16.49 -7.35
N GLY A 134 -9.48 -17.34 -8.23
CA GLY A 134 -9.46 -18.81 -8.09
C GLY A 134 -8.23 -19.47 -8.72
N ASP A 135 -8.32 -20.75 -9.05
CA ASP A 135 -7.23 -21.50 -9.68
C ASP A 135 -6.74 -20.85 -10.98
N GLY A 136 -5.42 -20.77 -11.14
CA GLY A 136 -4.78 -20.12 -12.29
C GLY A 136 -4.79 -18.59 -12.26
N SER A 137 -5.28 -17.97 -11.18
CA SER A 137 -5.28 -16.52 -11.02
C SER A 137 -3.92 -15.92 -10.60
N PRO A 138 -3.77 -14.57 -10.68
CA PRO A 138 -2.66 -13.88 -10.04
C PRO A 138 -2.60 -14.10 -8.52
N ALA A 139 -3.75 -14.22 -7.84
CA ALA A 139 -3.81 -14.50 -6.40
C ALA A 139 -3.21 -15.88 -6.10
N ALA A 140 -3.67 -16.91 -6.81
CA ALA A 140 -3.16 -18.27 -6.69
C ALA A 140 -1.66 -18.36 -7.02
N SER A 141 -1.18 -17.59 -8.01
CA SER A 141 0.24 -17.53 -8.37
C SER A 141 1.13 -16.94 -7.28
N LEU A 142 0.58 -16.07 -6.43
CA LEU A 142 1.25 -15.55 -5.23
C LEU A 142 1.09 -16.48 -4.01
N GLY A 143 0.32 -17.58 -4.16
CA GLY A 143 -0.09 -18.43 -3.06
C GLY A 143 -1.07 -17.75 -2.10
N VAL A 144 -1.87 -16.80 -2.58
CA VAL A 144 -2.96 -16.19 -1.81
C VAL A 144 -4.22 -17.01 -2.04
N GLU A 145 -4.80 -17.52 -0.95
CA GLU A 145 -6.03 -18.31 -1.01
C GLU A 145 -7.21 -17.48 -1.52
N GLN A 146 -8.10 -18.08 -2.30
CA GLN A 146 -9.23 -17.39 -2.91
C GLN A 146 -10.11 -16.66 -1.89
N GLU A 147 -10.35 -17.30 -0.74
CA GLU A 147 -11.14 -16.70 0.35
C GLU A 147 -10.48 -15.43 0.90
N VAL A 148 -9.16 -15.44 1.06
CA VAL A 148 -8.39 -14.27 1.48
C VAL A 148 -8.40 -13.20 0.40
N ALA A 149 -8.18 -13.59 -0.86
CA ALA A 149 -8.18 -12.67 -1.99
C ALA A 149 -9.51 -11.95 -2.19
N THR A 150 -10.64 -12.59 -1.83
CA THR A 150 -11.97 -11.96 -1.91
C THR A 150 -12.20 -10.90 -0.82
N ARG A 151 -11.43 -10.95 0.27
CA ARG A 151 -11.53 -10.04 1.42
C ARG A 151 -10.53 -8.88 1.35
N LEU A 152 -9.53 -8.94 0.46
CA LEU A 152 -8.51 -7.93 0.22
C LEU A 152 -8.87 -7.06 -0.99
#